data_AF-A0AAV8X9R1-F1
#
_entry.id   AF-A0AAV8X9R1-F1
#
_cell.length_a   1.000
_cell.length_b   1.000
_cell.length_c   1.000
_cell.angle_alpha   90.00
_cell.angle_beta   90.00
_cell.angle_gamma   90.00
#
_symmetry.space_group_name_H-M   'P 1'
#
loop_
_entity.id
_entity.type
_entity.pdbx_description
1 polymer ?
#
loop_
_entity_poly.entity_id
_entity_poly.type
_entity_poly.pdbx_seq_one_letter_code
_entity_poly.pdbx_strand_id
1 'polypeptide(L)'
;LSEEHVVEGSKVRELDLSRMLPSTSKECAYVVDLVSSTSEFTETTVEKILIPAHHLLRLNIFVRLDYQKEEHEILQSVNVTREKNLTLNVESFIKWWGEWGRRTAKIHYKMKNFQARLANAEKVANCSNFTNLLESVNETTYTFIMQQCQRLSASFKKFCLPSQKTLTNLLTHISLRPGINGDIVNCLTNTVSKLKNPNDKLCAVAFDEISLSSLLSYNRKHDCIDGLEHFGNKRTPHIASYANVFMIKGICRQWKQPFSFTFSSGPAKSPEIKDMIKKVITSCQSIGLNVVATICDQGSSNQAAINALLKETNENCLRDGIENKYFGFLVNGAEIIPIYDVPHLFKGMRNNLLNKNLHFMIDGAQKFEMETYRTILYVGYDG
;
A
#
# COMPACT_ATOMS: atom_id res chain seq x y z
N LEU A 1 -47.00 -41.60 18.50
CA LEU A 1 -47.64 -41.60 17.17
C LEU A 1 -46.90 -40.54 16.37
N SER A 2 -45.66 -40.83 15.95
CA SER A 2 -45.27 -41.62 14.78
C SER A 2 -44.90 -40.67 13.64
N GLU A 3 -43.58 -40.62 13.40
CA GLU A 3 -42.84 -40.42 12.15
C GLU A 3 -43.61 -39.94 10.91
N GLU A 4 -43.03 -38.97 10.20
CA GLU A 4 -42.36 -39.30 8.93
C GLU A 4 -41.42 -38.17 8.46
N HIS A 5 -40.16 -38.57 8.26
CA HIS A 5 -39.14 -37.83 7.55
C HIS A 5 -39.42 -37.89 6.04
N VAL A 6 -39.50 -36.74 5.38
CA VAL A 6 -39.26 -36.64 3.94
C VAL A 6 -38.07 -35.73 3.72
N VAL A 7 -36.95 -36.35 3.36
CA VAL A 7 -35.74 -35.69 2.86
C VAL A 7 -36.03 -35.30 1.42
N GLU A 8 -36.34 -34.02 1.19
CA GLU A 8 -36.40 -33.47 -0.17
C GLU A 8 -34.99 -33.02 -0.60
N GLY A 9 -34.53 -33.59 -1.71
CA GLY A 9 -33.14 -33.60 -2.14
C GLY A 9 -32.50 -32.24 -2.39
N SER A 10 -31.19 -32.23 -2.14
CA SER A 10 -30.23 -31.21 -2.56
C SER A 10 -30.41 -30.88 -4.04
N LYS A 11 -30.99 -29.72 -4.34
CA LYS A 11 -30.91 -29.13 -5.68
C LYS A 11 -29.43 -28.92 -6.01
N VAL A 12 -28.88 -29.76 -6.88
CA VAL A 12 -27.64 -29.49 -7.61
C VAL A 12 -27.82 -28.13 -8.28
N ARG A 13 -27.08 -27.12 -7.81
CA ARG A 13 -27.02 -25.82 -8.48
C ARG A 13 -26.13 -25.98 -9.69
N GLU A 14 -26.73 -26.42 -10.79
CA GLU A 14 -26.07 -26.48 -12.09
C GLU A 14 -25.64 -25.06 -12.48
N LEU A 15 -24.35 -24.89 -12.77
CA LEU A 15 -23.75 -23.62 -13.13
C LEU A 15 -24.13 -23.29 -14.59
N ASP A 16 -25.24 -22.61 -14.79
CA ASP A 16 -25.70 -22.21 -16.13
C ASP A 16 -24.82 -21.07 -16.71
N LEU A 17 -23.72 -21.45 -17.35
CA LEU A 17 -22.77 -20.57 -18.04
C LEU A 17 -23.38 -19.86 -19.26
N SER A 18 -24.54 -20.32 -19.77
CA SER A 18 -25.21 -19.68 -20.91
C SER A 18 -25.74 -18.27 -20.56
N ARG A 19 -25.95 -17.99 -19.27
CA ARG A 19 -26.33 -16.65 -18.76
C ARG A 19 -25.15 -15.68 -18.62
N MET A 20 -23.91 -16.16 -18.77
CA MET A 20 -22.70 -15.31 -18.80
C MET A 20 -22.32 -14.87 -20.22
N LEU A 21 -22.93 -15.48 -21.24
CA LEU A 21 -22.79 -15.03 -22.63
C LEU A 21 -23.78 -13.86 -22.87
N PRO A 22 -23.33 -12.73 -23.43
CA PRO A 22 -24.23 -11.65 -23.80
C PRO A 22 -25.28 -12.17 -24.80
N SER A 23 -26.56 -11.83 -24.58
CA SER A 23 -27.63 -12.06 -25.56
C SER A 23 -27.23 -11.47 -26.91
N THR A 24 -26.95 -12.34 -27.86
CA THR A 24 -26.65 -12.06 -29.26
C THR A 24 -27.91 -11.53 -29.95
N SER A 25 -28.13 -10.21 -29.87
CA SER A 25 -29.03 -9.50 -30.78
C SER A 25 -28.48 -8.10 -31.06
N LYS A 26 -27.34 -8.08 -31.73
CA LYS A 26 -26.96 -7.16 -32.81
C LYS A 26 -25.63 -7.64 -33.35
N GLU A 27 -25.70 -8.17 -34.57
CA GLU A 27 -24.59 -8.68 -35.36
C GLU A 27 -23.42 -7.69 -35.39
N CYS A 28 -22.23 -8.16 -35.00
CA CYS A 28 -20.98 -7.74 -35.64
C CYS A 28 -20.22 -9.02 -35.95
N ALA A 29 -20.48 -9.58 -37.14
CA ALA A 29 -19.65 -10.60 -37.73
C ALA A 29 -18.28 -9.98 -38.05
N TYR A 30 -17.26 -10.32 -37.26
CA TYR A 30 -15.87 -10.02 -37.58
C TYR A 30 -15.32 -11.17 -38.41
N VAL A 31 -15.37 -11.01 -39.73
CA VAL A 31 -14.74 -11.95 -40.68
C VAL A 31 -13.23 -11.70 -40.69
N VAL A 32 -12.48 -12.72 -40.28
CA VAL A 32 -11.06 -12.87 -40.58
C VAL A 32 -10.98 -13.66 -41.88
N ASP A 33 -10.66 -13.00 -42.99
CA ASP A 33 -10.22 -13.70 -44.20
C ASP A 33 -8.69 -13.64 -44.28
N LEU A 34 -8.09 -14.75 -43.87
CA LEU A 34 -6.76 -15.19 -44.27
C LEU A 34 -6.94 -16.05 -45.52
N VAL A 35 -6.56 -15.55 -46.70
CA VAL A 35 -6.27 -16.42 -47.84
C VAL A 35 -4.81 -16.26 -48.23
N SER A 36 -4.08 -17.33 -47.96
CA SER A 36 -2.75 -17.69 -48.44
C SER A 36 -2.76 -18.10 -49.91
N SER A 37 -1.80 -17.64 -50.71
CA SER A 37 -0.96 -18.51 -51.56
C SER A 37 0.09 -17.70 -52.33
N THR A 38 1.36 -17.93 -51.96
CA THR A 38 2.54 -18.15 -52.83
C THR A 38 2.71 -17.32 -54.11
N SER A 39 3.76 -16.46 -54.16
CA SER A 39 4.97 -16.71 -54.97
C SER A 39 5.91 -15.48 -54.98
N GLU A 40 7.21 -15.77 -54.77
CA GLU A 40 8.40 -15.03 -55.21
C GLU A 40 8.87 -13.78 -54.43
N PHE A 41 9.72 -14.07 -53.44
CA PHE A 41 10.90 -13.29 -53.12
C PHE A 41 11.94 -13.43 -54.25
N THR A 42 12.52 -12.33 -54.74
CA THR A 42 13.87 -12.33 -55.31
C THR A 42 14.66 -11.11 -54.83
N GLU A 43 15.94 -11.35 -54.53
CA GLU A 43 16.95 -10.41 -54.06
C GLU A 43 17.25 -9.31 -55.09
N THR A 44 16.50 -8.21 -55.06
CA THR A 44 16.90 -6.93 -55.69
C THR A 44 16.63 -5.70 -54.82
N THR A 45 16.45 -5.90 -53.52
CA THR A 45 16.98 -4.98 -52.47
C THR A 45 18.49 -4.88 -52.74
N VAL A 46 19.19 -3.75 -52.84
CA VAL A 46 19.44 -2.77 -51.78
C VAL A 46 20.04 -1.45 -52.35
N GLU A 47 20.38 -1.33 -53.65
CA GLU A 47 21.32 -0.29 -54.13
C GLU A 47 20.76 0.81 -55.07
N LYS A 48 19.45 1.09 -55.05
CA LYS A 48 18.92 2.35 -55.63
C LYS A 48 18.38 3.27 -54.56
N ILE A 49 19.24 3.56 -53.60
CA ILE A 49 19.17 4.73 -52.72
C ILE A 49 19.56 5.93 -53.57
N LEU A 50 18.66 6.90 -53.79
CA LEU A 50 18.92 8.35 -53.71
C LEU A 50 17.77 9.18 -54.36
N ILE A 51 16.89 9.67 -53.48
CA ILE A 51 16.21 11.00 -53.52
C ILE A 51 15.01 11.14 -54.50
N PRO A 52 13.93 11.92 -54.19
CA PRO A 52 13.32 12.37 -52.92
C PRO A 52 11.80 12.09 -52.83
N ALA A 53 11.31 12.17 -51.59
CA ALA A 53 9.98 12.65 -51.18
C ALA A 53 8.98 13.03 -52.29
N HIS A 54 7.95 12.19 -52.53
CA HIS A 54 6.59 12.64 -52.87
C HIS A 54 5.52 11.52 -52.98
N HIS A 55 5.82 10.24 -52.72
CA HIS A 55 4.90 9.13 -53.04
C HIS A 55 4.47 8.19 -51.89
N LEU A 56 4.52 8.60 -50.62
CA LEU A 56 3.88 7.83 -49.51
C LEU A 56 2.45 8.29 -49.19
N LEU A 57 1.67 8.62 -50.22
CA LEU A 57 0.24 8.94 -50.10
C LEU A 57 -0.69 7.81 -50.57
N ARG A 58 -0.18 6.63 -50.95
CA ARG A 58 -1.03 5.51 -51.38
C ARG A 58 -0.46 4.15 -51.02
N LEU A 59 -0.67 3.73 -49.78
CA LEU A 59 -0.74 2.31 -49.42
C LEU A 59 -2.00 2.10 -48.58
N ASN A 60 -3.00 1.55 -49.27
CA ASN A 60 -4.31 1.15 -48.76
C ASN A 60 -4.17 0.11 -47.63
N ILE A 61 -4.14 0.56 -46.39
CA ILE A 61 -4.54 -0.27 -45.24
C ILE A 61 -5.62 0.50 -44.48
N PHE A 62 -6.85 0.32 -44.95
CA PHE A 62 -8.06 0.74 -44.27
C PHE A 62 -8.27 -0.14 -43.04
N VAL A 63 -7.60 0.18 -41.93
CA VAL A 63 -8.03 -0.29 -40.61
C VAL A 63 -9.07 0.71 -40.11
N ARG A 64 -10.34 0.46 -40.45
CA ARG A 64 -11.48 1.04 -39.73
C ARG A 64 -11.48 0.47 -38.31
N LEU A 65 -10.67 1.05 -37.44
CA LEU A 65 -10.99 1.06 -36.02
C LEU A 65 -12.13 2.06 -35.88
N ASP A 66 -13.36 1.57 -35.65
CA ASP A 66 -14.47 2.40 -35.21
C ASP A 66 -14.13 3.01 -33.85
N TYR A 67 -13.41 4.12 -33.91
CA TYR A 67 -13.26 5.08 -32.85
C TYR A 67 -13.48 6.43 -33.51
N GLN A 68 -14.67 7.00 -33.32
CA GLN A 68 -14.95 8.39 -33.65
C GLN A 68 -14.05 9.30 -32.79
N LYS A 69 -12.82 9.55 -33.26
CA LYS A 69 -12.02 10.70 -32.88
C LYS A 69 -11.84 11.52 -34.15
N GLU A 70 -12.44 12.70 -34.15
CA GLU A 70 -12.42 13.66 -35.24
C GLU A 70 -10.98 13.87 -35.77
N GLU A 71 -10.81 13.97 -37.09
CA GLU A 71 -9.53 14.15 -37.80
C GLU A 71 -8.61 15.26 -37.22
N HIS A 72 -9.18 16.17 -36.41
CA HIS A 72 -8.49 17.28 -35.78
C HIS A 72 -7.58 16.92 -34.58
N GLU A 73 -7.74 15.78 -33.91
CA GLU A 73 -6.91 15.46 -32.72
C GLU A 73 -5.48 15.01 -33.08
N ILE A 74 -5.30 14.31 -34.20
CA ILE A 74 -3.97 13.82 -34.64
C ILE A 74 -3.07 15.01 -34.91
N LEU A 75 -3.55 15.97 -35.69
CA LEU A 75 -2.84 17.20 -36.04
C LEU A 75 -2.52 18.06 -34.79
N GLN A 76 -3.46 18.17 -33.84
CA GLN A 76 -3.22 18.84 -32.56
C GLN A 76 -2.13 18.16 -31.73
N SER A 77 -2.06 16.83 -31.73
CA SER A 77 -1.08 16.08 -30.94
C SER A 77 0.38 16.19 -31.42
N VAL A 78 0.58 16.60 -32.68
CA VAL A 78 1.89 16.95 -33.26
C VAL A 78 2.08 18.46 -33.46
N ASN A 79 1.21 19.27 -32.86
CA ASN A 79 1.28 20.74 -32.88
C ASN A 79 1.20 21.35 -34.30
N VAL A 80 0.44 20.70 -35.18
CA VAL A 80 0.20 21.14 -36.56
C VAL A 80 -1.25 21.58 -36.69
N THR A 81 -1.49 22.82 -37.10
CA THR A 81 -2.85 23.39 -37.22
C THR A 81 -3.48 23.24 -38.60
N ARG A 82 -2.69 22.93 -39.64
CA ARG A 82 -3.14 22.76 -41.03
C ARG A 82 -2.31 21.67 -41.74
N GLU A 83 -2.95 20.83 -42.54
CA GLU A 83 -2.32 19.69 -43.25
C GLU A 83 -1.09 20.09 -44.07
N LYS A 84 -1.12 21.26 -44.72
CA LYS A 84 -0.01 21.83 -45.50
C LYS A 84 1.29 22.08 -44.71
N ASN A 85 1.24 22.07 -43.38
CA ASN A 85 2.38 22.28 -42.50
C ASN A 85 3.02 20.95 -42.01
N LEU A 86 2.46 19.78 -42.37
CA LEU A 86 3.07 18.48 -42.06
C LEU A 86 4.47 18.35 -42.67
N THR A 87 4.69 18.90 -43.85
CA THR A 87 5.97 18.87 -44.58
C THR A 87 7.10 19.61 -43.86
N LEU A 88 6.78 20.59 -43.01
CA LEU A 88 7.77 21.32 -42.18
C LEU A 88 8.09 20.60 -40.85
N ASN A 89 7.27 19.62 -40.44
CA ASN A 89 7.36 18.93 -39.14
C ASN A 89 7.33 17.40 -39.26
N VAL A 90 7.80 16.87 -40.40
CA VAL A 90 7.79 15.42 -40.73
C VAL A 90 8.51 14.59 -39.65
N GLU A 91 9.64 15.07 -39.12
CA GLU A 91 10.39 14.36 -38.07
C GLU A 91 9.59 14.19 -36.77
N SER A 92 8.86 15.24 -36.36
CA SER A 92 8.00 15.22 -35.17
C SER A 92 6.84 14.24 -35.33
N PHE A 93 6.27 14.18 -36.54
CA PHE A 93 5.21 13.23 -36.86
C PHE A 93 5.71 11.79 -36.90
N ILE A 94 6.87 11.52 -37.51
CA ILE A 94 7.50 10.19 -37.54
C ILE A 94 7.82 9.71 -36.11
N LYS A 95 8.35 10.60 -35.26
CA LYS A 95 8.64 10.29 -33.85
C LYS A 95 7.36 9.95 -33.07
N TRP A 96 6.32 10.76 -33.22
CA TRP A 96 5.02 10.52 -32.60
C TRP A 96 4.40 9.19 -33.06
N TRP A 97 4.45 8.91 -34.36
CA TRP A 97 3.95 7.66 -34.95
C TRP A 97 4.70 6.44 -34.42
N GLY A 98 6.04 6.52 -34.32
CA GLY A 98 6.87 5.46 -33.74
C GLY A 98 6.63 5.23 -32.24
N GLU A 99 6.33 6.29 -31.48
CA GLU A 99 5.90 6.17 -30.08
C GLU A 99 4.51 5.55 -29.95
N TRP A 100 3.58 5.92 -30.82
CA TRP A 100 2.24 5.34 -30.88
C TRP A 100 2.27 3.86 -31.25
N GLY A 101 3.01 3.48 -32.29
CA GLY A 101 3.20 2.07 -32.66
C GLY A 101 3.75 1.24 -31.49
N ARG A 102 4.73 1.77 -30.75
CA ARG A 102 5.26 1.13 -29.53
C ARG A 102 4.22 1.01 -28.42
N ARG A 103 3.37 2.02 -28.22
CA ARG A 103 2.27 1.97 -27.23
C ARG A 103 1.21 0.94 -27.64
N THR A 104 0.79 0.93 -28.89
CA THR A 104 -0.20 -0.03 -29.41
C THR A 104 0.32 -1.46 -29.32
N ALA A 105 1.59 -1.71 -29.67
CA ALA A 105 2.22 -3.01 -29.50
C ALA A 105 2.25 -3.46 -28.02
N LYS A 106 2.55 -2.55 -27.08
CA LYS A 106 2.50 -2.84 -25.64
C LYS A 106 1.07 -3.17 -25.16
N ILE A 107 0.07 -2.44 -25.64
CA ILE A 107 -1.34 -2.69 -25.30
C ILE A 107 -1.77 -4.05 -25.87
N HIS A 108 -1.40 -4.35 -27.11
CA HIS A 108 -1.70 -5.62 -27.77
C HIS A 108 -1.04 -6.81 -27.04
N TYR A 109 0.23 -6.67 -26.65
CA TYR A 109 0.93 -7.67 -25.83
C TYR A 109 0.25 -7.90 -24.48
N LYS A 110 -0.14 -6.83 -23.79
CA LYS A 110 -0.89 -6.92 -22.52
C LYS A 110 -2.23 -7.62 -22.70
N MET A 111 -2.94 -7.33 -23.79
CA MET A 111 -4.23 -7.93 -24.09
C MET A 111 -4.10 -9.44 -24.39
N LYS A 112 -3.07 -9.83 -25.16
CA LYS A 112 -2.75 -11.25 -25.42
C LYS A 112 -2.39 -12.01 -24.13
N ASN A 113 -1.59 -11.42 -23.25
CA ASN A 113 -1.29 -12.00 -21.92
C ASN A 113 -2.54 -12.12 -21.06
N PHE A 114 -3.45 -11.14 -21.11
CA PHE A 114 -4.71 -11.19 -20.39
C PHE A 114 -5.61 -12.33 -20.88
N GLN A 115 -5.72 -12.50 -22.20
CA GLN A 115 -6.45 -13.63 -22.81
C GLN A 115 -5.85 -14.99 -22.41
N ALA A 116 -4.52 -15.13 -22.39
CA ALA A 116 -3.87 -16.36 -21.95
C ALA A 116 -4.14 -16.67 -20.46
N ARG A 117 -4.16 -15.63 -19.61
CA ARG A 117 -4.50 -15.78 -18.18
C ARG A 117 -5.96 -16.18 -17.97
N LEU A 118 -6.88 -15.64 -18.77
CA LEU A 118 -8.29 -16.03 -18.76
C LEU A 118 -8.46 -17.50 -19.16
N ALA A 119 -7.83 -17.94 -20.26
CA ALA A 119 -7.89 -19.34 -20.69
C ALA A 119 -7.31 -20.30 -19.63
N ASN A 120 -6.26 -19.89 -18.92
CA ASN A 120 -5.72 -20.69 -17.80
C ASN A 120 -6.65 -20.70 -16.59
N ALA A 121 -7.31 -19.57 -16.28
CA ALA A 121 -8.29 -19.51 -15.21
C ALA A 121 -9.52 -20.39 -15.51
N GLU A 122 -10.00 -20.42 -16.75
CA GLU A 122 -11.08 -21.32 -17.19
C GLU A 122 -10.68 -22.80 -17.05
N LYS A 123 -9.45 -23.15 -17.43
CA LYS A 123 -8.93 -24.52 -17.21
C LYS A 123 -8.90 -24.91 -15.75
N VAL A 124 -8.45 -24.00 -14.87
CA VAL A 124 -8.39 -24.23 -13.42
C VAL A 124 -9.79 -24.32 -12.81
N ALA A 125 -10.73 -23.49 -13.26
CA ALA A 125 -12.13 -23.53 -12.81
C ALA A 125 -12.81 -24.85 -13.18
N ASN A 126 -12.45 -25.44 -14.33
CA ASN A 126 -12.98 -26.72 -14.80
C ASN A 126 -12.23 -27.94 -14.25
N CYS A 127 -11.19 -27.77 -13.42
CA CYS A 127 -10.50 -28.88 -12.77
C CYS A 127 -11.30 -29.36 -11.55
N SER A 128 -11.54 -30.67 -11.48
CA SER A 128 -12.26 -31.36 -10.39
C SER A 128 -11.69 -31.09 -8.98
N ASN A 129 -10.38 -30.84 -8.87
CA ASN A 129 -9.74 -30.51 -7.60
C ASN A 129 -10.11 -29.11 -7.08
N PHE A 130 -10.39 -28.15 -7.96
CA PHE A 130 -10.79 -26.80 -7.57
C PHE A 130 -12.25 -26.74 -7.12
N THR A 131 -13.13 -27.53 -7.76
CA THR A 131 -14.52 -27.71 -7.31
C THR A 131 -14.59 -28.38 -5.94
N ASN A 132 -13.78 -29.41 -5.70
CA ASN A 132 -13.70 -30.06 -4.38
C ASN A 132 -13.17 -29.12 -3.29
N LEU A 133 -12.22 -28.23 -3.63
CA LEU A 133 -11.76 -27.18 -2.73
C LEU A 133 -12.87 -26.17 -2.43
N LEU A 134 -13.62 -25.73 -3.45
CA LEU A 134 -14.73 -24.77 -3.28
C LEU A 134 -15.87 -25.32 -2.41
N GLU A 135 -16.15 -26.62 -2.46
CA GLU A 135 -17.12 -27.28 -1.56
C GLU A 135 -16.64 -27.34 -0.10
N SER A 136 -15.32 -27.32 0.13
CA SER A 136 -14.74 -27.36 1.48
C SER A 136 -14.66 -25.99 2.17
N VAL A 137 -14.90 -24.88 1.45
CA VAL A 137 -14.79 -23.53 2.01
C VAL A 137 -16.15 -23.03 2.48
N ASN A 138 -16.20 -22.36 3.64
CA ASN A 138 -17.44 -21.76 4.13
C ASN A 138 -18.01 -20.73 3.13
N GLU A 139 -19.35 -20.59 3.13
CA GLU A 139 -20.11 -19.74 2.21
C GLU A 139 -19.57 -18.30 2.10
N THR A 140 -19.11 -17.73 3.22
CA THR A 140 -18.54 -16.37 3.27
C THR A 140 -17.25 -16.25 2.46
N THR A 141 -16.40 -17.28 2.51
CA THR A 141 -15.13 -17.29 1.78
C THR A 141 -15.35 -17.61 0.30
N TYR A 142 -16.29 -18.52 -0.01
CA TYR A 142 -16.74 -18.78 -1.37
C TYR A 142 -17.29 -17.50 -2.03
N THR A 143 -18.22 -16.81 -1.35
CA THR A 143 -18.78 -15.54 -1.85
C THR A 143 -17.72 -14.45 -1.99
N PHE A 144 -16.74 -14.38 -1.10
CA PHE A 144 -15.62 -13.44 -1.22
C PHE A 144 -14.75 -13.74 -2.45
N ILE A 145 -14.35 -15.00 -2.66
CA ILE A 145 -13.54 -15.43 -3.82
C ILE A 145 -14.30 -15.15 -5.12
N MET A 146 -15.59 -15.50 -5.16
CA MET A 146 -16.44 -15.26 -6.32
C MET A 146 -16.65 -13.75 -6.58
N GLN A 147 -16.75 -12.91 -5.55
CA GLN A 147 -16.79 -11.45 -5.72
C GLN A 147 -15.49 -10.90 -6.34
N GLN A 148 -14.32 -11.46 -6.00
CA GLN A 148 -13.06 -11.04 -6.62
C GLN A 148 -12.96 -11.51 -8.08
N CYS A 149 -13.45 -12.71 -8.40
CA CYS A 149 -13.48 -13.23 -9.77
C CYS A 149 -14.52 -12.50 -10.66
N GLN A 150 -15.70 -12.19 -10.13
CA GLN A 150 -16.74 -11.39 -10.82
C GLN A 150 -16.33 -9.93 -11.05
N ARG A 151 -15.39 -9.41 -10.24
CA ARG A 151 -14.73 -8.13 -10.47
C ARG A 151 -13.91 -8.09 -11.77
N LEU A 152 -13.46 -9.26 -12.26
CA LEU A 152 -12.58 -9.39 -13.43
C LEU A 152 -13.32 -9.79 -14.73
N SER A 153 -14.41 -10.55 -14.64
CA SER A 153 -15.25 -10.92 -15.78
C SER A 153 -16.67 -10.33 -15.67
N ALA A 154 -16.87 -9.23 -16.39
CA ALA A 154 -18.15 -8.74 -16.90
C ALA A 154 -19.45 -9.03 -16.10
N SER A 155 -19.69 -8.27 -15.02
CA SER A 155 -21.05 -7.76 -14.69
C SER A 155 -21.03 -6.72 -13.56
N PHE A 156 -20.39 -5.58 -13.82
CA PHE A 156 -20.63 -4.34 -13.06
C PHE A 156 -21.99 -3.68 -13.39
N LYS A 157 -22.90 -4.34 -14.12
CA LYS A 157 -24.22 -3.79 -14.46
C LYS A 157 -25.25 -3.84 -13.32
N LYS A 158 -25.00 -4.59 -12.23
CA LYS A 158 -25.94 -4.69 -11.08
C LYS A 158 -25.60 -3.81 -9.89
N PHE A 159 -24.39 -3.25 -9.83
CA PHE A 159 -24.00 -2.32 -8.78
C PHE A 159 -23.65 -0.98 -9.40
N CYS A 160 -24.40 0.07 -9.07
CA CYS A 160 -24.07 1.45 -9.40
C CYS A 160 -22.84 1.89 -8.60
N LEU A 161 -21.66 1.42 -8.99
CA LEU A 161 -20.42 1.79 -8.33
C LEU A 161 -19.89 3.11 -8.89
N PRO A 162 -19.37 3.99 -8.03
CA PRO A 162 -18.78 5.25 -8.46
C PRO A 162 -17.60 4.99 -9.40
N SER A 163 -17.42 5.89 -10.37
CA SER A 163 -16.24 5.86 -11.24
C SER A 163 -14.95 6.03 -10.42
N GLN A 164 -13.81 5.60 -10.96
CA GLN A 164 -12.50 5.86 -10.32
C GLN A 164 -12.31 7.35 -10.00
N LYS A 165 -12.72 8.24 -10.92
CA LYS A 165 -12.66 9.68 -10.72
C LYS A 165 -13.52 10.13 -9.52
N THR A 166 -14.73 9.59 -9.41
CA THR A 166 -15.62 9.85 -8.28
C THR A 166 -14.99 9.39 -6.97
N LEU A 167 -14.39 8.20 -6.93
CA LEU A 167 -13.68 7.69 -5.75
C LEU A 167 -12.48 8.56 -5.37
N THR A 168 -11.64 8.95 -6.34
CA THR A 168 -10.51 9.84 -6.10
C THR A 168 -10.98 11.19 -5.56
N ASN A 169 -12.04 11.76 -6.13
CA ASN A 169 -12.66 13.00 -5.63
C ASN A 169 -13.17 12.84 -4.19
N LEU A 170 -13.85 11.74 -3.88
CA LEU A 170 -14.29 11.45 -2.51
C LEU A 170 -13.12 11.38 -1.53
N LEU A 171 -12.05 10.67 -1.88
CA LEU A 171 -10.85 10.57 -1.06
C LEU A 171 -10.15 11.92 -0.88
N THR A 172 -10.29 12.85 -1.84
CA THR A 172 -9.72 14.19 -1.67
C THR A 172 -10.35 14.99 -0.54
N HIS A 173 -11.54 14.63 -0.06
CA HIS A 173 -12.15 15.28 1.11
C HIS A 173 -11.47 14.88 2.43
N ILE A 174 -10.73 13.77 2.46
CA ILE A 174 -9.99 13.34 3.65
C ILE A 174 -8.62 14.01 3.62
N SER A 175 -8.47 15.13 4.32
CA SER A 175 -7.18 15.82 4.44
C SER A 175 -6.29 15.16 5.49
N LEU A 176 -5.38 14.30 5.05
CA LEU A 176 -4.30 13.75 5.89
C LEU A 176 -3.06 14.64 5.76
N ARG A 177 -2.72 15.35 6.84
CA ARG A 177 -1.51 16.19 6.94
C ARG A 177 -0.62 15.72 8.09
N PRO A 178 0.71 15.97 8.00
CA PRO A 178 1.63 15.66 9.08
C PRO A 178 1.19 16.28 10.41
N GLY A 179 1.51 15.61 11.51
CA GLY A 179 1.03 15.90 12.85
C GLY A 179 -0.19 15.06 13.23
N ILE A 180 -0.87 15.52 14.29
CA ILE A 180 -2.10 14.90 14.79
C ILE A 180 -3.28 15.41 13.94
N ASN A 181 -4.04 14.48 13.38
CA ASN A 181 -5.18 14.81 12.54
C ASN A 181 -6.44 15.10 13.38
N GLY A 182 -7.00 16.30 13.26
CA GLY A 182 -8.19 16.72 14.00
C GLY A 182 -9.44 15.89 13.71
N ASP A 183 -9.62 15.41 12.48
CA ASP A 183 -10.76 14.56 12.13
C ASP A 183 -10.69 13.20 12.82
N ILE A 184 -9.48 12.65 12.94
CA ILE A 184 -9.23 11.40 13.69
C ILE A 184 -9.51 11.62 15.18
N VAL A 185 -9.04 12.74 15.74
CA VAL A 185 -9.31 13.12 17.14
C VAL A 185 -10.82 13.24 17.41
N ASN A 186 -11.56 13.91 16.53
CA ASN A 186 -13.01 14.08 16.65
C ASN A 186 -13.75 12.73 16.56
N CYS A 187 -13.37 11.88 15.59
CA CYS A 187 -13.95 10.56 15.42
C CYS A 187 -13.69 9.66 16.64
N LEU A 188 -12.47 9.67 17.17
CA LEU A 188 -12.11 8.93 18.37
C LEU A 188 -12.84 9.45 19.60
N THR A 189 -13.00 10.77 19.76
CA THR A 189 -13.76 11.36 20.88
C THR A 189 -15.20 10.85 20.91
N ASN A 190 -15.86 10.79 19.75
CA ASN A 190 -17.21 10.24 19.62
C ASN A 190 -17.29 8.73 19.89
N THR A 191 -16.19 8.00 19.68
CA THR A 191 -16.11 6.55 19.92
C THR A 191 -15.81 6.26 21.39
N VAL A 192 -14.85 6.98 21.98
CA VAL A 192 -14.39 6.83 23.36
C VAL A 192 -15.46 7.27 24.37
N SER A 193 -16.25 8.29 24.04
CA SER A 193 -17.41 8.70 24.85
C SER A 193 -18.47 7.60 25.00
N LYS A 194 -18.55 6.67 24.03
CA LYS A 194 -19.47 5.52 24.08
C LYS A 194 -18.91 4.33 24.87
N LEU A 195 -17.63 4.35 25.24
CA LEU A 195 -17.00 3.30 26.05
C LEU A 195 -17.42 3.48 27.51
N LYS A 196 -18.31 2.60 27.97
CA LYS A 196 -18.82 2.61 29.35
C LYS A 196 -17.80 2.07 30.36
N ASN A 197 -17.06 1.03 29.97
CA ASN A 197 -16.07 0.42 30.85
C ASN A 197 -14.76 1.25 30.84
N PRO A 198 -14.26 1.72 31.99
CA PRO A 198 -12.98 2.41 32.07
C PRO A 198 -11.80 1.62 31.50
N ASN A 199 -11.81 0.29 31.64
CA ASN A 199 -10.72 -0.57 31.15
C ASN A 199 -10.64 -0.58 29.61
N ASP A 200 -11.74 -0.31 28.91
CA ASP A 200 -11.73 -0.23 27.44
C ASP A 200 -11.00 1.03 26.93
N LYS A 201 -10.79 2.02 27.81
CA LYS A 201 -10.08 3.27 27.52
C LYS A 201 -8.57 3.16 27.77
N LEU A 202 -8.10 2.05 28.36
CA LEU A 202 -6.67 1.80 28.57
C LEU A 202 -5.98 1.53 27.24
N CYS A 203 -4.96 2.32 26.93
CA CYS A 203 -4.19 2.19 25.71
C CYS A 203 -2.70 2.40 25.93
N ALA A 204 -1.91 1.87 24.98
CA ALA A 204 -0.49 2.15 24.84
C ALA A 204 -0.24 2.93 23.55
N VAL A 205 0.80 3.75 23.55
CA VAL A 205 1.27 4.49 22.37
C VAL A 205 2.52 3.82 21.82
N ALA A 206 2.42 3.19 20.66
CA ALA A 206 3.57 2.64 19.95
C ALA A 206 4.07 3.66 18.91
N PHE A 207 5.38 3.77 18.75
CA PHE A 207 5.96 4.62 17.71
C PHE A 207 7.22 4.02 17.12
N ASP A 208 7.42 4.26 15.84
CA ASP A 208 8.56 3.80 15.07
C ASP A 208 8.86 4.75 13.91
N GLU A 209 10.06 4.61 13.37
CA GLU A 209 10.57 5.40 12.25
C GLU A 209 10.68 4.55 10.98
N ILE A 210 10.32 5.14 9.83
CA ILE A 210 10.31 4.49 8.53
C ILE A 210 11.19 5.30 7.58
N SER A 211 12.20 4.65 6.98
CA SER A 211 13.00 5.28 5.92
C SER A 211 12.18 5.41 4.63
N LEU A 212 12.30 6.58 3.98
CA LEU A 212 11.58 6.95 2.78
C LEU A 212 12.54 7.24 1.62
N SER A 213 12.07 6.99 0.40
CA SER A 213 12.70 7.56 -0.79
C SER A 213 12.37 9.05 -0.90
N SER A 214 13.39 9.89 -0.78
CA SER A 214 13.23 11.34 -0.90
C SER A 214 12.76 11.74 -2.31
N LEU A 215 11.63 12.44 -2.38
CA LEU A 215 11.08 13.00 -3.61
C LEU A 215 10.30 14.28 -3.28
N LEU A 216 10.54 15.34 -4.05
CA LEU A 216 9.76 16.57 -3.97
C LEU A 216 8.63 16.55 -5.00
N SER A 217 7.42 16.92 -4.58
CA SER A 217 6.29 17.04 -5.49
C SER A 217 5.46 18.28 -5.15
N TYR A 218 5.02 19.01 -6.17
CA TYR A 218 4.17 20.18 -5.95
C TYR A 218 2.70 19.76 -5.82
N ASN A 219 2.14 20.00 -4.64
CA ASN A 219 0.75 19.74 -4.31
C ASN A 219 -0.10 20.97 -4.61
N ARG A 220 -0.69 20.99 -5.81
CA ARG A 220 -1.55 22.09 -6.29
C ARG A 220 -2.73 22.39 -5.37
N LYS A 221 -3.31 21.38 -4.72
CA LYS A 221 -4.52 21.55 -3.90
C LYS A 221 -4.25 22.42 -2.67
N HIS A 222 -3.05 22.30 -2.11
CA HIS A 222 -2.67 23.00 -0.89
C HIS A 222 -1.56 24.02 -1.11
N ASP A 223 -1.24 24.28 -2.38
CA ASP A 223 -0.20 25.20 -2.82
C ASP A 223 1.12 25.01 -2.04
N CYS A 224 1.64 23.78 -2.00
CA CYS A 224 2.83 23.48 -1.22
C CYS A 224 3.70 22.37 -1.82
N ILE A 225 4.97 22.31 -1.43
CA ILE A 225 5.94 21.29 -1.90
C ILE A 225 5.96 20.09 -0.94
N ASP A 226 5.24 19.01 -1.24
CA ASP A 226 5.34 17.77 -0.48
C ASP A 226 6.75 17.15 -0.62
N GLY A 227 7.20 16.43 0.41
CA GLY A 227 8.55 15.84 0.47
C GLY A 227 9.57 16.65 1.29
N LEU A 228 9.13 17.70 1.97
CA LEU A 228 9.94 18.46 2.93
C LEU A 228 9.69 17.99 4.36
N GLU A 229 10.67 18.22 5.23
CA GLU A 229 10.57 17.99 6.68
C GLU A 229 9.41 18.78 7.28
N HIS A 230 8.56 18.07 8.03
CA HIS A 230 7.30 18.58 8.53
C HIS A 230 6.85 17.84 9.79
N PHE A 231 6.87 18.55 10.93
CA PHE A 231 6.45 18.06 12.25
C PHE A 231 5.01 18.47 12.62
N GLY A 232 4.18 18.75 11.60
CA GLY A 232 2.80 19.21 11.74
C GLY A 232 2.65 20.71 11.98
N ASN A 233 3.24 21.27 13.04
CA ASN A 233 3.22 22.72 13.29
C ASN A 233 4.46 23.45 12.76
N LYS A 234 5.55 22.71 12.53
CA LYS A 234 6.84 23.21 12.06
C LYS A 234 7.18 22.57 10.73
N ARG A 235 7.69 23.37 9.80
CA ARG A 235 8.15 22.93 8.48
C ARG A 235 9.48 23.62 8.18
N THR A 236 10.43 22.87 7.65
CA THR A 236 11.76 23.37 7.33
C THR A 236 12.07 23.08 5.86
N PRO A 237 12.96 23.83 5.21
CA PRO A 237 13.33 23.61 3.81
C PRO A 237 14.33 22.45 3.63
N HIS A 238 14.22 21.40 4.46
CA HIS A 238 15.04 20.20 4.38
C HIS A 238 14.26 19.07 3.73
N ILE A 239 14.91 18.25 2.90
CA ILE A 239 14.26 17.15 2.20
C ILE A 239 14.00 16.01 3.18
N ALA A 240 12.76 15.56 3.26
CA ALA A 240 12.40 14.44 4.10
C ALA A 240 12.98 13.13 3.55
N SER A 241 13.56 12.33 4.44
CA SER A 241 14.06 10.98 4.15
C SER A 241 13.55 9.94 5.13
N TYR A 242 12.83 10.37 6.18
CA TYR A 242 12.20 9.49 7.14
C TYR A 242 10.79 9.99 7.52
N ALA A 243 9.94 9.06 7.94
CA ALA A 243 8.66 9.33 8.57
C ALA A 243 8.62 8.72 9.97
N ASN A 244 8.12 9.49 10.94
CA ASN A 244 7.85 8.99 12.28
C ASN A 244 6.36 8.77 12.41
N VAL A 245 5.94 7.60 12.88
CA VAL A 245 4.52 7.24 12.99
C VAL A 245 4.21 6.85 14.43
N PHE A 246 3.16 7.46 14.97
CA PHE A 246 2.59 7.11 16.27
C PHE A 246 1.27 6.38 16.06
N MET A 247 1.14 5.22 16.69
CA MET A 247 -0.05 4.39 16.71
C MET A 247 -0.54 4.21 18.14
N ILE A 248 -1.83 4.41 18.36
CA ILE A 248 -2.47 4.09 19.63
C ILE A 248 -3.06 2.69 19.55
N LYS A 249 -2.89 1.91 20.61
CA LYS A 249 -3.37 0.52 20.70
C LYS A 249 -4.09 0.29 22.02
N GLY A 250 -5.31 -0.23 21.96
CA GLY A 250 -6.04 -0.65 23.15
C GLY A 250 -5.38 -1.86 23.82
N ILE A 251 -5.36 -1.85 25.15
CA ILE A 251 -4.73 -2.92 25.96
C ILE A 251 -5.75 -4.02 26.23
N CYS A 252 -6.85 -3.69 26.90
CA CYS A 252 -7.89 -4.67 27.24
C CYS A 252 -8.74 -5.00 26.01
N ARG A 253 -9.14 -3.97 25.25
CA ARG A 253 -9.90 -4.13 24.01
C ARG A 253 -8.95 -4.07 22.82
N GLN A 254 -9.05 -5.06 21.93
CA GLN A 254 -8.18 -5.13 20.75
C GLN A 254 -8.62 -4.14 19.66
N TRP A 255 -7.94 -3.00 19.60
CA TRP A 255 -8.09 -2.01 18.53
C TRP A 255 -6.77 -1.27 18.34
N LYS A 256 -6.56 -0.72 17.13
CA LYS A 256 -5.37 0.04 16.78
C LYS A 256 -5.71 1.17 15.82
N GLN A 257 -5.09 2.32 15.97
CA GLN A 257 -5.31 3.48 15.12
C GLN A 257 -4.00 4.24 14.91
N PRO A 258 -3.51 4.40 13.67
CA PRO A 258 -2.49 5.39 13.35
C PRO A 258 -3.00 6.78 13.76
N PHE A 259 -2.27 7.45 14.63
CA PHE A 259 -2.75 8.65 15.31
C PHE A 259 -2.06 9.93 14.83
N SER A 260 -0.75 9.85 14.60
CA SER A 260 0.06 10.97 14.14
C SER A 260 1.17 10.46 13.23
N PHE A 261 1.57 11.27 12.26
CA PHE A 261 2.77 11.02 11.47
C PHE A 261 3.51 12.31 11.18
N THR A 262 4.83 12.29 11.15
CA THR A 262 5.67 13.45 10.80
C THR A 262 6.76 13.04 9.83
N PHE A 263 7.38 14.03 9.19
CA PHE A 263 8.49 13.81 8.27
C PHE A 263 9.75 14.52 8.77
N SER A 264 10.88 13.83 8.73
CA SER A 264 12.19 14.37 9.15
C SER A 264 13.25 14.21 8.06
N SER A 265 14.20 15.15 8.05
CA SER A 265 15.42 15.05 7.27
C SER A 265 16.46 14.25 8.04
N GLY A 266 16.52 12.94 7.78
CA GLY A 266 17.30 11.99 8.56
C GLY A 266 16.55 11.43 9.77
N PRO A 267 17.22 10.57 10.55
CA PRO A 267 16.66 10.01 11.77
C PRO A 267 16.17 11.10 12.73
N ALA A 268 14.98 10.92 13.29
CA ALA A 268 14.42 11.91 14.19
C ALA A 268 15.32 12.18 15.41
N LYS A 269 15.45 13.45 15.77
CA LYS A 269 16.28 13.89 16.90
C LYS A 269 15.52 13.69 18.21
N SER A 270 16.25 13.29 19.26
CA SER A 270 15.70 13.05 20.59
C SER A 270 14.79 14.18 21.13
N PRO A 271 15.13 15.48 21.00
CA PRO A 271 14.24 16.56 21.44
C PRO A 271 12.90 16.61 20.69
N GLU A 272 12.92 16.37 19.38
CA GLU A 272 11.70 16.35 18.55
C GLU A 272 10.84 15.12 18.91
N ILE A 273 11.46 13.95 19.12
CA ILE A 273 10.75 12.73 19.58
C ILE A 273 10.09 12.97 20.94
N LYS A 274 10.82 13.55 21.89
CA LYS A 274 10.29 13.90 23.22
C LYS A 274 9.05 14.81 23.13
N ASP A 275 9.11 15.85 22.31
CA ASP A 275 8.00 16.77 22.09
C ASP A 275 6.79 16.07 21.43
N MET A 276 7.04 15.24 20.42
CA MET A 276 6.00 14.43 19.76
C MET A 276 5.31 13.47 20.74
N ILE A 277 6.06 12.78 21.59
CA ILE A 277 5.52 11.87 22.63
C ILE A 277 4.56 12.65 23.55
N LYS A 278 5.00 13.79 24.10
CA LYS A 278 4.16 14.59 25.01
C LYS A 278 2.90 15.09 24.33
N LYS A 279 2.99 15.57 23.08
CA LYS A 279 1.84 16.03 22.28
C LYS A 279 0.83 14.93 22.02
N VAL A 280 1.30 13.75 21.60
CA VAL A 280 0.43 12.59 21.33
C VAL A 280 -0.27 12.12 22.59
N ILE A 281 0.45 11.96 23.70
CA ILE A 281 -0.13 11.53 24.98
C ILE A 281 -1.16 12.55 25.47
N THR A 282 -0.82 13.84 25.44
CA THR A 282 -1.75 14.92 25.84
C THR A 282 -3.01 14.91 25.00
N SER A 283 -2.89 14.71 23.68
CA SER A 283 -4.07 14.62 22.79
C SER A 283 -4.88 13.34 23.01
N CYS A 284 -4.27 12.22 23.43
CA CYS A 284 -5.00 11.02 23.79
C CYS A 284 -5.77 11.22 25.11
N GLN A 285 -5.13 11.85 26.10
CA GLN A 285 -5.76 12.18 27.38
C GLN A 285 -6.95 13.13 27.20
N SER A 286 -6.85 14.12 26.30
CA SER A 286 -7.99 15.03 26.02
C SER A 286 -9.18 14.36 25.34
N ILE A 287 -8.95 13.27 24.58
CA ILE A 287 -10.01 12.41 24.02
C ILE A 287 -10.71 11.58 25.11
N GLY A 288 -10.09 11.44 26.29
CA GLY A 288 -10.57 10.58 27.39
C GLY A 288 -9.99 9.17 27.37
N LEU A 289 -8.89 8.94 26.63
CA LEU A 289 -8.12 7.70 26.71
C LEU A 289 -7.15 7.75 27.90
N ASN A 290 -6.92 6.59 28.53
CA ASN A 290 -5.92 6.45 29.58
C ASN A 290 -4.67 5.79 29.00
N VAL A 291 -3.66 6.61 28.70
CA VAL A 291 -2.37 6.13 28.20
C VAL A 291 -1.51 5.67 29.37
N VAL A 292 -1.17 4.39 29.41
CA VAL A 292 -0.38 3.80 30.52
C VAL A 292 1.05 3.43 30.12
N ALA A 293 1.32 3.31 28.82
CA ALA A 293 2.63 2.90 28.34
C ALA A 293 2.98 3.48 26.97
N THR A 294 4.27 3.63 26.72
CA THR A 294 4.83 3.87 25.38
C THR A 294 5.66 2.68 24.92
N ILE A 295 5.64 2.37 23.63
CA ILE A 295 6.38 1.25 23.03
C ILE A 295 7.22 1.78 21.86
N CYS A 296 8.52 1.50 21.86
CA CYS A 296 9.43 1.89 20.78
C CYS A 296 10.59 0.91 20.62
N ASP A 297 11.36 1.04 19.54
CA ASP A 297 12.60 0.30 19.38
C ASP A 297 13.73 0.84 20.29
N GLN A 298 14.91 0.22 20.22
CA GLN A 298 16.09 0.64 20.97
C GLN A 298 17.00 1.61 20.22
N GLY A 299 16.48 2.39 19.26
CA GLY A 299 17.26 3.43 18.59
C GLY A 299 17.85 4.43 19.59
N SER A 300 19.07 4.89 19.35
CA SER A 300 19.78 5.82 20.27
C SER A 300 18.98 7.10 20.52
N SER A 301 18.34 7.65 19.49
CA SER A 301 17.45 8.82 19.63
C SER A 301 16.23 8.55 20.51
N ASN A 302 15.62 7.37 20.39
CA ASN A 302 14.46 6.95 21.19
C ASN A 302 14.86 6.77 22.66
N GLN A 303 15.97 6.06 22.92
CA GLN A 303 16.51 5.92 24.28
C GLN A 303 16.80 7.28 24.92
N ALA A 304 17.46 8.18 24.18
CA ALA A 304 17.76 9.53 24.67
C ALA A 304 16.48 10.33 24.97
N ALA A 305 15.44 10.21 24.15
CA ALA A 305 14.16 10.90 24.37
C ALA A 305 13.44 10.39 25.63
N ILE A 306 13.39 9.07 25.83
CA ILE A 306 12.82 8.45 27.03
C ILE A 306 13.60 8.85 28.28
N ASN A 307 14.93 8.78 28.25
CA ASN A 307 15.77 9.21 29.37
C ASN A 307 15.57 10.69 29.72
N ALA A 308 15.40 11.55 28.71
CA ALA A 308 15.10 12.96 28.92
C ALA A 308 13.71 13.23 29.51
N LEU A 309 12.73 12.34 29.32
CA LEU A 309 11.41 12.40 29.96
C LEU A 309 11.46 11.91 31.42
N LEU A 310 12.18 10.82 31.68
CA LEU A 310 12.42 10.32 33.04
C LEU A 310 13.16 11.36 33.89
N LYS A 311 14.19 11.99 33.31
CA LYS A 311 14.93 13.06 33.98
C LYS A 311 14.05 14.26 34.31
N GLU A 312 13.20 14.70 33.38
CA GLU A 312 12.25 15.80 33.63
C GLU A 312 11.28 15.45 34.77
N THR A 313 10.85 14.19 34.86
CA THR A 313 9.99 13.73 35.95
C THR A 313 10.72 13.80 37.30
N ASN A 314 11.97 13.32 37.36
CA ASN A 314 12.81 13.45 38.56
C ASN A 314 12.97 14.91 39.01
N GLU A 315 13.30 15.79 38.07
CA GLU A 315 13.49 17.23 38.34
C GLU A 315 12.19 17.89 38.86
N ASN A 316 11.03 17.49 38.32
CA ASN A 316 9.73 17.97 38.78
C ASN A 316 9.40 17.48 40.19
N CYS A 317 9.58 16.19 40.49
CA CYS A 317 9.35 15.64 41.82
C CYS A 317 10.23 16.32 42.87
N LEU A 318 11.53 16.55 42.57
CA LEU A 318 12.44 17.26 43.45
C LEU A 318 11.99 18.69 43.75
N ARG A 319 11.52 19.41 42.71
CA ARG A 319 11.02 20.78 42.83
C ARG A 319 9.76 20.88 43.68
N ASP A 320 8.90 19.86 43.62
CA ASP A 320 7.66 19.80 44.39
C ASP A 320 7.85 19.17 45.78
N GLY A 321 9.08 18.76 46.14
CA GLY A 321 9.41 18.14 47.42
C GLY A 321 8.86 16.71 47.57
N ILE A 322 8.57 16.04 46.45
CA ILE A 322 8.00 14.69 46.39
C ILE A 322 9.12 13.68 46.13
N GLU A 323 9.17 12.61 46.92
CA GLU A 323 10.05 11.47 46.65
C GLU A 323 9.62 10.77 45.35
N ASN A 324 10.51 10.64 44.37
CA ASN A 324 10.14 9.97 43.13
C ASN A 324 10.08 8.44 43.31
N LYS A 325 8.87 7.88 43.21
CA LYS A 325 8.59 6.43 43.25
C LYS A 325 8.05 5.87 41.93
N TYR A 326 8.00 6.68 40.88
CA TYR A 326 7.49 6.29 39.58
C TYR A 326 8.52 5.40 38.84
N PHE A 327 8.02 4.37 38.15
CA PHE A 327 8.79 3.57 37.20
C PHE A 327 8.89 4.23 35.83
N GLY A 328 7.88 5.05 35.49
CA GLY A 328 7.76 5.76 34.23
C GLY A 328 8.06 7.26 34.31
N PHE A 329 7.59 7.98 33.30
CA PHE A 329 7.60 9.45 33.26
C PHE A 329 6.18 10.01 33.37
N LEU A 330 6.05 11.24 33.87
CA LEU A 330 4.76 11.89 34.06
C LEU A 330 4.37 12.77 32.87
N VAL A 331 3.12 12.64 32.41
CA VAL A 331 2.48 13.57 31.47
C VAL A 331 1.09 13.93 32.00
N ASN A 332 0.89 15.23 32.30
CA ASN A 332 -0.35 15.76 32.90
C ASN A 332 -0.77 15.02 34.18
N GLY A 333 0.22 14.65 35.02
CA GLY A 333 -0.01 13.95 36.29
C GLY A 333 -0.26 12.44 36.18
N ALA A 334 -0.38 11.89 34.97
CA ALA A 334 -0.44 10.44 34.77
C ALA A 334 0.96 9.85 34.58
N GLU A 335 1.21 8.66 35.13
CA GLU A 335 2.44 7.89 34.90
C GLU A 335 2.34 7.05 33.62
N ILE A 336 3.37 7.15 32.77
CA ILE A 336 3.48 6.42 31.52
C ILE A 336 4.75 5.57 31.56
N ILE A 337 4.59 4.25 31.44
CA ILE A 337 5.69 3.28 31.50
C ILE A 337 6.33 3.13 30.11
N PRO A 338 7.62 3.43 29.94
CA PRO A 338 8.33 3.16 28.70
C PRO A 338 8.66 1.66 28.57
N ILE A 339 8.31 1.07 27.44
CA ILE A 339 8.57 -0.32 27.09
C ILE A 339 9.32 -0.36 25.76
N TYR A 340 10.30 -1.25 25.64
CA TYR A 340 10.99 -1.48 24.36
C TYR A 340 10.39 -2.68 23.61
N ASP A 341 10.45 -2.64 22.28
CA ASP A 341 9.99 -3.74 21.45
C ASP A 341 10.76 -5.04 21.73
N VAL A 342 10.04 -6.03 22.25
CA VAL A 342 10.60 -7.29 22.73
C VAL A 342 11.29 -8.09 21.61
N PRO A 343 10.71 -8.25 20.40
CA PRO A 343 11.42 -8.81 19.25
C PRO A 343 12.76 -8.12 18.94
N HIS A 344 12.82 -6.78 18.98
CA HIS A 344 14.09 -6.07 18.82
C HIS A 344 15.09 -6.37 19.93
N LEU A 345 14.64 -6.49 21.19
CA LEU A 345 15.49 -6.94 22.31
C LEU A 345 16.08 -8.33 22.06
N PHE A 346 15.23 -9.30 21.68
CA PHE A 346 15.69 -10.67 21.39
C PHE A 346 16.68 -10.72 20.24
N LYS A 347 16.43 -9.94 19.19
CA LYS A 347 17.37 -9.80 18.05
C LYS A 347 18.72 -9.22 18.50
N GLY A 348 18.69 -8.21 19.37
CA GLY A 348 19.90 -7.63 19.98
C GLY A 348 20.67 -8.63 20.83
N MET A 349 19.99 -9.35 21.72
CA MET A 349 20.58 -10.42 22.54
C MET A 349 21.21 -11.51 21.67
N ARG A 350 20.47 -12.04 20.71
CA ARG A 350 20.98 -13.03 19.73
C ARG A 350 22.23 -12.52 19.02
N ASN A 351 22.21 -11.30 18.48
CA ASN A 351 23.36 -10.74 17.76
C ASN A 351 24.58 -10.56 18.66
N ASN A 352 24.39 -10.19 19.93
CA ASN A 352 25.48 -10.12 20.91
C ASN A 352 26.02 -11.51 21.22
N LEU A 353 25.18 -12.53 21.43
CA LEU A 353 25.62 -13.91 21.69
C LEU A 353 26.34 -14.56 20.48
N LEU A 354 26.04 -14.13 19.25
CA LEU A 354 26.72 -14.62 18.04
C LEU A 354 28.12 -14.02 17.86
N ASN A 355 28.28 -12.75 18.24
CA ASN A 355 29.48 -11.95 17.94
C ASN A 355 30.37 -11.69 19.16
N LYS A 356 29.89 -11.95 20.37
CA LYS A 356 30.56 -11.63 21.63
C LYS A 356 30.39 -12.80 22.60
N ASN A 357 31.29 -12.86 23.58
CA ASN A 357 31.24 -13.86 24.65
C ASN A 357 30.37 -13.34 25.80
N LEU A 358 29.56 -14.23 26.37
CA LEU A 358 28.78 -13.91 27.56
C LEU A 358 29.65 -14.16 28.80
N HIS A 359 29.86 -13.09 29.59
CA HIS A 359 30.52 -13.17 30.88
C HIS A 359 29.49 -12.95 31.98
N PHE A 360 29.29 -13.93 32.84
CA PHE A 360 28.37 -13.80 33.98
C PHE A 360 28.93 -14.52 35.20
N MET A 361 28.51 -14.07 36.38
CA MET A 361 28.88 -14.70 37.64
C MET A 361 27.70 -15.49 38.17
N ILE A 362 27.93 -16.76 38.52
CA ILE A 362 26.97 -17.56 39.31
C ILE A 362 27.69 -17.96 40.59
N ASP A 363 27.08 -17.65 41.73
CA ASP A 363 27.58 -18.00 43.06
C ASP A 363 29.04 -17.55 43.32
N GLY A 364 29.39 -16.35 42.82
CA GLY A 364 30.73 -15.77 42.98
C GLY A 364 31.82 -16.37 42.07
N ALA A 365 31.49 -17.37 41.26
CA ALA A 365 32.38 -17.92 40.24
C ALA A 365 32.12 -17.26 38.87
N GLN A 366 33.17 -16.78 38.21
CA GLN A 366 33.09 -16.36 36.81
C GLN A 366 32.84 -17.58 35.92
N LYS A 367 31.76 -17.54 35.15
CA LYS A 367 31.49 -18.51 34.10
C LYS A 367 31.63 -17.83 32.75
N PHE A 368 32.26 -18.55 31.84
CA PHE A 368 32.40 -18.17 30.43
C PHE A 368 31.54 -19.14 29.62
N GLU A 369 30.62 -18.62 28.83
CA GLU A 369 29.91 -19.43 27.84
C GLU A 369 30.48 -19.07 26.46
N MET A 370 31.37 -19.94 25.96
CA MET A 370 31.83 -19.94 24.57
C MET A 370 31.46 -21.28 23.93
N GLU A 371 31.07 -21.20 22.65
CA GLU A 371 30.91 -22.30 21.68
C GLU A 371 29.60 -23.10 21.60
N THR A 372 28.68 -23.09 22.56
CA THR A 372 27.49 -23.98 22.41
C THR A 372 26.47 -23.46 21.39
N TYR A 373 26.31 -22.14 21.22
CA TYR A 373 25.33 -21.57 20.28
C TYR A 373 25.76 -21.59 18.81
N ARG A 374 27.08 -21.58 18.51
CA ARG A 374 27.56 -21.67 17.12
C ARG A 374 27.31 -23.07 16.53
N THR A 375 27.46 -24.11 17.35
CA THR A 375 27.24 -25.50 16.91
C THR A 375 25.75 -25.83 16.73
N ILE A 376 24.86 -25.34 17.60
CA ILE A 376 23.41 -25.64 17.53
C ILE A 376 22.74 -25.03 16.29
N LEU A 377 23.19 -23.85 15.82
CA LEU A 377 22.60 -23.21 14.64
C LEU A 377 23.04 -23.83 13.29
N TYR A 378 24.22 -24.46 13.24
CA TYR A 378 24.71 -25.13 12.02
C TYR A 378 24.20 -26.57 11.87
N VAL A 379 23.69 -27.20 12.93
CA VAL A 379 23.12 -28.56 12.86
C VAL A 379 21.65 -28.56 12.39
N GLY A 380 21.01 -27.39 12.27
CA GLY A 380 19.60 -27.26 11.84
C GLY A 380 19.36 -26.99 10.35
N TYR A 381 20.39 -27.04 9.49
CA TYR A 381 20.29 -26.73 8.05
C TYR A 381 20.76 -27.86 7.12
N ASP A 382 20.95 -29.06 7.66
CA ASP A 382 21.04 -30.30 6.88
C ASP A 382 19.98 -31.28 7.43
N GLY A 383 18.81 -31.29 6.80
CA GLY A 383 17.67 -32.14 7.13
C GLY A 383 16.58 -32.07 6.07
#